data_AF-A0A1U8M4V7-F1
#
_entry.id   AF-A0A1U8M4V7-F1
#
_cell.length_a   1.000
_cell.length_b   1.000
_cell.length_c   1.000
_cell.angle_alpha   90.00
_cell.angle_beta   90.00
_cell.angle_gamma   90.00
#
_symmetry.space_group_name_H-M   'P 1'
#
loop_
_entity.id
_entity.type
_entity.pdbx_description
1 polymer ?
#
loop_
_entity_poly.entity_id
_entity_poly.type
_entity_poly.pdbx_seq_one_letter_code
_entity_poly.pdbx_strand_id
1 'polypeptide(L)'
;MKATRAWQRRIKDILLMSGSRQRSRLKRPVWIIVLVTFVIIFLITAFLYPPTTSAACYIFSSRDCTLFNEPSIFTARELSDEETRSHVVFREILNTPPIQSKNPKIAFLFLTPGTLHFEPLWDKFFRGHEDRFSVYVHASREKPVHTSHYFIGRDIHRETVLKRKEGKKKKKLSKDGRARAILVLMMPPFVPQILMNSVVWGKFSMVDIERRLLARSLLDPDNQQFVLLSDSCVPLHNFDYVYNYLMLTNVSFIDCFVDLGPHGTGRYSERMMPEVEKNAFRKGSQVYYLPIPIFQF
;
A
#
# COMPACT_ATOMS: atom_id res chain seq x y z
N MET A 1 -17.22 71.36 87.16
CA MET A 1 -17.90 70.94 88.39
C MET A 1 -19.36 70.65 88.04
N LYS A 2 -19.82 69.38 88.20
CA LYS A 2 -21.23 68.91 88.19
C LYS A 2 -21.99 69.04 86.84
N ALA A 3 -22.87 68.14 86.41
CA ALA A 3 -23.23 66.78 86.80
C ALA A 3 -24.09 66.19 85.65
N THR A 4 -23.98 64.88 85.45
CA THR A 4 -24.87 64.04 84.63
C THR A 4 -26.31 64.06 85.12
N ARG A 5 -27.30 64.05 84.20
CA ARG A 5 -28.63 63.48 84.45
C ARG A 5 -29.11 62.68 83.26
N ALA A 6 -29.24 61.38 83.48
CA ALA A 6 -30.01 60.45 82.67
C ALA A 6 -31.51 60.72 82.84
N TRP A 7 -32.31 60.44 81.81
CA TRP A 7 -33.74 60.23 81.96
C TRP A 7 -34.25 59.09 81.06
N GLN A 8 -35.25 58.38 81.58
CA GLN A 8 -35.61 57.00 81.30
C GLN A 8 -36.28 56.73 79.95
N ARG A 9 -36.02 55.50 79.47
CA ARG A 9 -36.84 54.71 78.53
C ARG A 9 -38.35 54.86 78.84
N ARG A 10 -39.13 55.31 77.85
CA ARG A 10 -40.55 54.98 77.76
C ARG A 10 -40.70 53.92 76.67
N ILE A 11 -40.73 52.68 77.14
CA ILE A 11 -41.11 51.47 76.42
C ILE A 11 -42.57 51.63 76.00
N LYS A 12 -42.83 52.11 74.78
CA LYS A 12 -44.19 52.07 74.21
C LYS A 12 -44.30 52.07 72.68
N ASP A 13 -43.22 51.69 71.98
CA ASP A 13 -43.26 51.41 70.53
C ASP A 13 -42.74 50.00 70.17
N ILE A 14 -42.59 49.12 71.16
CA ILE A 14 -42.17 47.72 70.96
C ILE A 14 -43.33 46.79 71.32
N LEU A 15 -44.46 46.92 70.61
CA LEU A 15 -45.36 45.80 70.26
C LEU A 15 -46.57 46.35 69.49
N LEU A 16 -46.45 46.47 68.16
CA LEU A 16 -47.56 46.38 67.21
C LEU A 16 -47.02 46.61 65.80
N MET A 17 -46.33 45.60 65.27
CA MET A 17 -46.39 45.19 63.86
C MET A 17 -45.75 43.81 63.79
N SER A 18 -46.56 42.78 64.05
CA SER A 18 -46.26 41.41 63.62
C SER A 18 -46.42 41.37 62.10
N GLY A 19 -45.42 41.91 61.40
CA GLY A 19 -45.27 41.77 59.97
C GLY A 19 -44.31 40.62 59.73
N SER A 20 -44.83 39.51 59.21
CA SER A 20 -44.02 38.44 58.68
C SER A 20 -43.09 39.01 57.62
N ARG A 21 -41.83 39.28 57.99
CA ARG A 21 -40.78 39.54 57.00
C ARG A 21 -40.52 38.21 56.31
N GLN A 22 -41.27 37.94 55.25
CA GLN A 22 -40.86 37.00 54.24
C GLN A 22 -39.49 37.48 53.76
N ARG A 23 -38.45 36.79 54.22
CA ARG A 23 -37.16 36.80 53.54
C ARG A 23 -37.49 36.33 52.13
N SER A 24 -37.37 37.20 51.14
CA SER A 24 -37.54 36.82 49.75
C SER A 24 -36.63 35.62 49.53
N ARG A 25 -37.25 34.45 49.30
CA ARG A 25 -36.55 33.27 48.78
C ARG A 25 -35.85 33.82 47.54
N LEU A 26 -34.52 34.02 47.62
CA LEU A 26 -33.72 34.19 46.43
C LEU A 26 -34.09 32.99 45.57
N LYS A 27 -34.85 33.23 44.50
CA LYS A 27 -35.01 32.25 43.44
C LYS A 27 -33.57 31.91 43.09
N ARG A 28 -33.14 30.70 43.47
CA ARG A 28 -31.80 30.20 43.14
C ARG A 28 -31.58 30.54 41.67
N PRO A 29 -30.36 30.93 41.26
CA PRO A 29 -30.10 31.39 39.90
C PRO A 29 -30.13 30.22 38.91
N VAL A 30 -31.27 29.51 38.85
CA VAL A 30 -31.58 28.42 37.94
C VAL A 30 -31.45 28.94 36.51
N TRP A 31 -31.78 30.21 36.27
CA TRP A 31 -31.54 30.86 34.98
C TRP A 31 -30.06 30.88 34.58
N ILE A 32 -29.14 31.09 35.53
CA ILE A 32 -27.70 31.05 35.25
C ILE A 32 -27.28 29.62 34.92
N ILE A 33 -27.77 28.63 35.68
CA ILE A 33 -27.48 27.22 35.42
C ILE A 33 -27.99 26.81 34.03
N VAL A 34 -29.23 27.18 33.70
CA VAL A 34 -29.85 26.91 32.39
C VAL A 34 -29.06 27.57 31.26
N LEU A 35 -28.63 28.82 31.45
CA LEU A 35 -27.87 29.56 30.45
C LEU A 35 -26.48 28.93 30.23
N VAL A 36 -25.79 28.54 31.31
CA VAL A 36 -24.51 27.84 31.24
C VAL A 36 -24.67 26.47 30.56
N THR A 37 -25.72 25.70 30.89
CA THR A 37 -25.97 24.42 30.22
C THR A 37 -26.27 24.60 28.73
N PHE A 38 -26.99 25.66 28.36
CA PHE A 38 -27.30 25.95 26.97
C PHE A 38 -26.04 26.31 26.17
N VAL A 39 -25.15 27.10 26.76
CA VAL A 39 -23.85 27.44 26.15
C VAL A 39 -22.97 26.20 26.00
N ILE A 40 -22.91 25.33 27.02
CA ILE A 40 -22.13 24.09 26.94
C ILE A 40 -22.70 23.15 25.87
N ILE A 41 -24.02 22.97 25.80
CA ILE A 41 -24.66 22.16 24.77
C ILE A 41 -24.37 22.73 23.39
N PHE A 42 -24.47 24.05 23.21
CA PHE A 42 -24.15 24.72 21.94
C PHE A 42 -22.69 24.49 21.52
N LEU A 43 -21.74 24.58 22.46
CA LEU A 43 -20.33 24.30 22.21
C LEU A 43 -20.10 22.83 21.84
N ILE A 44 -20.77 21.90 22.52
CA ILE A 44 -20.69 20.46 22.21
C ILE A 44 -21.32 20.17 20.83
N THR A 45 -22.46 20.76 20.49
CA THR A 45 -23.07 20.56 19.17
C THR A 45 -22.25 21.18 18.05
N ALA A 46 -21.63 22.34 18.28
CA ALA A 46 -20.69 22.94 17.34
C ALA A 46 -19.42 22.08 17.17
N PHE A 47 -18.99 21.39 18.22
CA PHE A 47 -17.83 20.49 18.18
C PHE A 47 -18.14 19.13 17.52
N LEU A 48 -19.35 18.59 17.73
CA LEU A 48 -19.78 17.31 17.16
C LEU A 48 -20.31 17.42 15.73
N TYR A 49 -20.89 18.56 15.37
CA TYR A 49 -21.40 18.85 14.02
C TYR A 49 -20.72 20.11 13.46
N PRO A 50 -19.46 20.01 13.02
CA PRO A 50 -18.81 21.12 12.33
C PRO A 50 -19.62 21.48 11.06
N PRO A 51 -19.88 22.78 10.82
CA PRO A 51 -20.70 23.20 9.69
C PRO A 51 -20.04 22.84 8.37
N THR A 52 -20.76 22.10 7.53
CA THR A 52 -20.31 21.64 6.21
C THR A 52 -20.46 22.70 5.11
N THR A 53 -20.96 23.90 5.45
CA THR A 53 -21.23 24.98 4.49
C THR A 53 -20.39 26.24 4.77
N SER A 54 -19.84 26.80 3.70
CA SER A 54 -18.81 27.85 3.71
C SER A 54 -19.19 29.12 4.47
N ALA A 55 -20.47 29.49 4.51
CA ALA A 55 -20.91 30.73 5.15
C ALA A 55 -20.85 30.69 6.69
N ALA A 56 -21.06 29.53 7.31
CA ALA A 56 -21.08 29.39 8.77
C ALA A 56 -19.66 29.28 9.38
N CYS A 57 -18.68 28.80 8.61
CA CYS A 57 -17.29 28.65 9.05
C CYS A 57 -16.63 30.02 9.35
N TYR A 58 -16.93 31.04 8.52
CA TYR A 58 -16.39 32.40 8.69
C TYR A 58 -16.90 33.14 9.94
N ILE A 59 -18.04 32.74 10.51
CA ILE A 59 -18.63 33.45 11.65
C ILE A 59 -18.00 33.02 12.99
N PHE A 60 -17.50 31.78 13.10
CA PHE A 60 -17.02 31.22 14.38
C PHE A 60 -15.52 30.94 14.46
N SER A 61 -14.79 30.84 13.34
CA SER A 61 -13.32 30.69 13.39
C SER A 61 -12.64 31.18 12.10
N SER A 62 -11.88 32.28 12.18
CA SER A 62 -11.17 32.86 11.03
C SER A 62 -9.84 32.17 10.68
N ARG A 63 -9.39 31.20 11.48
CA ARG A 63 -8.03 30.64 11.37
C ARG A 63 -7.92 29.28 10.68
N ASP A 64 -9.01 28.51 10.57
CA ASP A 64 -8.92 27.11 10.09
C ASP A 64 -9.83 26.78 8.89
N CYS A 65 -10.63 27.72 8.39
CA CYS A 65 -11.56 27.48 7.28
C CYS A 65 -10.90 27.50 5.88
N THR A 66 -9.59 27.73 5.78
CA THR A 66 -8.86 27.74 4.50
C THR A 66 -8.37 26.36 4.07
N LEU A 67 -8.52 25.32 4.89
CA LEU A 67 -8.01 23.97 4.58
C LEU A 67 -8.92 23.12 3.66
N PHE A 68 -10.15 23.56 3.38
CA PHE A 68 -11.10 22.78 2.58
C PHE A 68 -11.49 23.42 1.24
N ASN A 69 -10.95 24.60 0.89
CA ASN A 69 -11.36 25.34 -0.30
C ASN A 69 -10.22 25.90 -1.17
N GLU A 70 -8.98 25.39 -1.05
CA GLU A 70 -8.18 25.30 -2.27
C GLU A 70 -8.59 24.01 -2.97
N PRO A 71 -9.24 24.06 -4.15
CA PRO A 71 -8.98 23.00 -5.10
C PRO A 71 -7.48 23.10 -5.32
N SER A 72 -6.73 22.18 -4.72
CA SER A 72 -5.36 21.98 -5.08
C SER A 72 -5.38 21.75 -6.58
N ILE A 73 -5.06 22.79 -7.34
CA ILE A 73 -4.68 22.67 -8.74
C ILE A 73 -3.30 22.01 -8.65
N PHE A 74 -3.29 20.74 -8.24
CA PHE A 74 -2.16 19.87 -8.44
C PHE A 74 -2.11 19.72 -9.95
N THR A 75 -1.34 20.60 -10.59
CA THR A 75 -0.83 20.32 -11.91
C THR A 75 -0.09 19.00 -11.76
N ALA A 76 -0.71 17.92 -12.26
CA ALA A 76 -0.03 16.65 -12.40
C ALA A 76 1.30 16.97 -13.08
N ARG A 77 2.42 16.66 -12.41
CA ARG A 77 3.73 16.90 -13.01
C ARG A 77 3.73 16.25 -14.40
N GLU A 78 4.31 16.94 -15.37
CA GLU A 78 4.45 16.37 -16.70
C GLU A 78 5.32 15.10 -16.59
N LEU A 79 4.83 14.01 -17.20
CA LEU A 79 5.54 12.75 -17.23
C LEU A 79 6.79 12.92 -18.10
N SER A 80 7.91 12.37 -17.66
CA SER A 80 9.10 12.27 -18.52
C SER A 80 8.77 11.44 -19.76
N ASP A 81 9.43 11.72 -20.89
CA ASP A 81 9.32 10.90 -22.12
C ASP A 81 9.46 9.40 -21.82
N GLU A 82 10.28 9.08 -20.82
CA GLU A 82 10.56 7.72 -20.43
C GLU A 82 9.48 7.07 -19.55
N GLU A 83 8.85 7.86 -18.67
CA GLU A 83 7.66 7.42 -17.95
C GLU A 83 6.50 7.23 -18.94
N THR A 84 6.37 8.13 -19.91
CA THR A 84 5.39 8.04 -20.99
C THR A 84 5.58 6.76 -21.83
N ARG A 85 6.83 6.43 -22.20
CA ARG A 85 7.14 5.16 -22.87
C ARG A 85 6.76 3.96 -22.01
N SER A 86 7.09 3.98 -20.73
CA SER A 86 6.73 2.92 -19.78
C SER A 86 5.20 2.76 -19.70
N HIS A 87 4.45 3.86 -19.66
CA HIS A 87 2.98 3.87 -19.67
C HIS A 87 2.38 3.20 -20.90
N VAL A 88 2.81 3.63 -22.09
CA VAL A 88 2.31 3.06 -23.36
C VAL A 88 2.55 1.56 -23.41
N VAL A 89 3.71 1.14 -22.93
CA VAL A 89 4.16 -0.23 -22.90
C VAL A 89 3.36 -1.08 -21.92
N PHE A 90 3.22 -0.61 -20.67
CA PHE A 90 2.41 -1.30 -19.67
C PHE A 90 0.99 -1.44 -20.20
N ARG A 91 0.42 -0.36 -20.74
CA ARG A 91 -0.92 -0.38 -21.32
C ARG A 91 -1.06 -1.35 -22.50
N GLU A 92 -0.04 -1.47 -23.35
CA GLU A 92 -0.06 -2.44 -24.45
C GLU A 92 0.00 -3.88 -23.94
N ILE A 93 0.81 -4.14 -22.90
CA ILE A 93 0.83 -5.44 -22.22
C ILE A 93 -0.56 -5.71 -21.61
N LEU A 94 -1.15 -4.70 -20.95
CA LEU A 94 -2.54 -4.71 -20.47
C LEU A 94 -3.54 -5.07 -21.59
N ASN A 95 -3.45 -4.44 -22.74
CA ASN A 95 -4.42 -4.70 -23.80
C ASN A 95 -4.12 -5.96 -24.64
N THR A 96 -3.00 -6.65 -24.40
CA THR A 96 -2.61 -7.82 -25.18
C THR A 96 -3.52 -9.00 -24.86
N PRO A 97 -4.20 -9.65 -25.83
CA PRO A 97 -5.10 -10.77 -25.55
C PRO A 97 -4.35 -11.97 -24.95
N PRO A 98 -4.96 -12.71 -24.01
CA PRO A 98 -4.31 -13.81 -23.31
C PRO A 98 -3.96 -14.92 -24.30
N ILE A 99 -2.71 -15.40 -24.21
CA ILE A 99 -2.24 -16.50 -25.05
C ILE A 99 -2.85 -17.79 -24.51
N GLN A 100 -3.75 -18.39 -25.28
CA GLN A 100 -4.26 -19.72 -25.00
C GLN A 100 -3.16 -20.74 -25.32
N SER A 101 -2.48 -21.23 -24.29
CA SER A 101 -1.56 -22.35 -24.43
C SER A 101 -2.35 -23.67 -24.42
N LYS A 102 -1.85 -24.64 -25.18
CA LYS A 102 -2.36 -26.02 -25.15
C LYS A 102 -1.96 -26.74 -23.85
N ASN A 103 -0.86 -26.34 -23.23
CA ASN A 103 -0.29 -26.93 -22.02
C ASN A 103 0.04 -25.81 -21.03
N PRO A 104 -0.96 -25.27 -20.32
CA PRO A 104 -0.73 -24.15 -19.42
C PRO A 104 0.13 -24.56 -18.22
N LYS A 105 1.00 -23.64 -17.79
CA LYS A 105 1.97 -23.87 -16.70
C LYS A 105 1.88 -22.80 -15.63
N ILE A 106 2.31 -23.18 -14.44
CA ILE A 106 2.54 -22.26 -13.33
C ILE A 106 4.04 -21.96 -13.25
N ALA A 107 4.40 -20.68 -13.34
CA ALA A 107 5.75 -20.20 -13.11
C ALA A 107 5.98 -19.94 -11.62
N PHE A 108 6.85 -20.75 -11.01
CA PHE A 108 7.33 -20.56 -9.65
C PHE A 108 8.60 -19.72 -9.68
N LEU A 109 8.52 -18.54 -9.07
CA LEU A 109 9.57 -17.54 -9.02
C LEU A 109 10.17 -17.55 -7.61
N PHE A 110 11.39 -18.05 -7.45
CA PHE A 110 12.07 -18.11 -6.15
C PHE A 110 13.06 -16.97 -6.01
N LEU A 111 12.88 -16.15 -4.97
CA LEU A 111 13.83 -15.12 -4.57
C LEU A 111 14.49 -15.54 -3.26
N THR A 112 15.76 -15.96 -3.33
CA THR A 112 16.48 -16.52 -2.18
C THR A 112 17.77 -15.74 -1.93
N PRO A 113 18.24 -15.63 -0.67
CA PRO A 113 19.57 -15.07 -0.39
C PRO A 113 20.70 -16.01 -0.84
N GLY A 114 20.47 -17.32 -0.87
CA GLY A 114 21.46 -18.34 -1.24
C GLY A 114 20.80 -19.69 -1.53
N THR A 115 21.35 -20.78 -0.98
CA THR A 115 20.82 -22.14 -1.11
C THR A 115 19.39 -22.25 -0.57
N LEU A 116 18.52 -22.97 -1.29
CA LEU A 116 17.13 -23.19 -0.88
C LEU A 116 17.06 -24.29 0.19
N HIS A 117 16.83 -23.91 1.45
CA HIS A 117 16.81 -24.87 2.57
C HIS A 117 15.76 -25.98 2.40
N PHE A 118 14.59 -25.64 1.83
CA PHE A 118 13.49 -26.59 1.60
C PHE A 118 13.49 -27.21 0.21
N GLU A 119 14.61 -27.18 -0.51
CA GLU A 119 14.72 -27.79 -1.85
C GLU A 119 14.25 -29.26 -1.90
N PRO A 120 14.58 -30.14 -0.92
CA PRO A 120 14.09 -31.52 -0.93
C PRO A 120 12.56 -31.65 -0.79
N LEU A 121 11.90 -30.68 -0.16
CA LEU A 121 10.44 -30.65 -0.06
C LEU A 121 9.83 -30.21 -1.39
N TRP A 122 10.40 -29.18 -2.02
CA TRP A 122 10.00 -28.73 -3.34
C TRP A 122 10.25 -29.80 -4.42
N ASP A 123 11.33 -30.58 -4.32
CA ASP A 123 11.58 -31.74 -5.19
C ASP A 123 10.42 -32.75 -5.13
N LYS A 124 9.94 -33.07 -3.92
CA LYS A 124 8.79 -33.96 -3.74
C LYS A 124 7.50 -33.35 -4.27
N PHE A 125 7.32 -32.05 -4.10
CA PHE A 125 6.14 -31.33 -4.59
C PHE A 125 6.06 -31.33 -6.11
N PHE A 126 7.18 -31.13 -6.81
CA PHE A 126 7.22 -31.05 -8.27
C PHE A 126 7.26 -32.40 -9.00
N ARG A 127 7.49 -33.48 -8.27
CA ARG A 127 7.71 -34.81 -8.84
C ARG A 127 6.54 -35.31 -9.69
N GLY A 128 6.81 -35.62 -10.96
CA GLY A 128 5.83 -36.20 -11.88
C GLY A 128 4.90 -35.18 -12.55
N HIS A 129 5.25 -33.90 -12.51
CA HIS A 129 4.44 -32.80 -13.04
C HIS A 129 5.24 -31.84 -13.95
N GLU A 130 6.33 -32.32 -14.54
CA GLU A 130 7.35 -31.56 -15.29
C GLU A 130 6.79 -30.67 -16.41
N ASP A 131 5.63 -31.03 -16.96
CA ASP A 131 4.96 -30.37 -18.07
C ASP A 131 4.00 -29.25 -17.63
N ARG A 132 3.69 -29.15 -16.33
CA ARG A 132 2.70 -28.22 -15.75
C ARG A 132 3.29 -27.06 -14.96
N PHE A 133 4.62 -26.97 -14.86
CA PHE A 133 5.28 -25.86 -14.17
C PHE A 133 6.60 -25.45 -14.79
N SER A 134 7.04 -24.24 -14.44
CA SER A 134 8.36 -23.71 -14.75
C SER A 134 8.98 -23.13 -13.48
N VAL A 135 10.26 -23.41 -13.21
CA VAL A 135 10.99 -22.88 -12.05
C VAL A 135 12.01 -21.85 -12.51
N TYR A 136 12.03 -20.71 -11.82
CA TYR A 136 13.00 -19.64 -12.00
C TYR A 136 13.55 -19.24 -10.64
N VAL A 137 14.87 -19.15 -10.51
CA VAL A 137 15.53 -18.85 -9.23
C VAL A 137 16.39 -17.61 -9.39
N HIS A 138 16.32 -16.70 -8.43
CA HIS A 138 17.31 -15.63 -8.27
C HIS A 138 17.92 -15.70 -6.88
N ALA A 139 19.22 -15.96 -6.83
CA ALA A 139 20.01 -15.98 -5.61
C ALA A 139 20.79 -14.68 -5.42
N SER A 140 20.64 -14.08 -4.24
CA SER A 140 20.92 -12.67 -3.99
C SER A 140 22.31 -12.39 -3.42
N ARG A 141 22.87 -13.32 -2.63
CA ARG A 141 24.18 -13.19 -1.96
C ARG A 141 25.17 -14.26 -2.36
N GLU A 142 24.72 -15.52 -2.40
CA GLU A 142 25.59 -16.68 -2.61
C GLU A 142 25.19 -17.44 -3.86
N LYS A 143 26.15 -18.13 -4.48
CA LYS A 143 25.84 -19.06 -5.57
C LYS A 143 25.22 -20.32 -4.94
N PRO A 144 23.94 -20.60 -5.20
CA PRO A 144 23.28 -21.75 -4.61
C PRO A 144 23.88 -23.03 -5.19
N VAL A 145 24.01 -24.03 -4.33
CA VAL A 145 24.28 -25.41 -4.72
C VAL A 145 22.94 -26.12 -4.69
N HIS A 146 22.44 -26.46 -5.87
CA HIS A 146 21.18 -27.20 -6.03
C HIS A 146 21.47 -28.69 -6.10
N THR A 147 20.62 -29.48 -5.45
CA THR A 147 20.68 -30.96 -5.44
C THR A 147 19.64 -31.58 -6.38
N SER A 148 18.46 -30.96 -6.46
CA SER A 148 17.34 -31.39 -7.28
C SER A 148 17.48 -30.92 -8.73
N HIS A 149 17.17 -31.81 -9.67
CA HIS A 149 17.21 -31.51 -11.11
C HIS A 149 16.20 -30.42 -11.52
N TYR A 150 15.19 -30.14 -10.69
CA TYR A 150 14.24 -29.05 -10.95
C TYR A 150 14.87 -27.67 -10.80
N PHE A 151 15.90 -27.52 -9.95
CA PHE A 151 16.54 -26.24 -9.65
C PHE A 151 17.89 -26.06 -10.34
N ILE A 152 18.57 -27.16 -10.70
CA ILE A 152 19.85 -27.11 -11.42
C ILE A 152 19.72 -26.33 -12.73
N GLY A 153 20.52 -25.28 -12.88
CA GLY A 153 20.56 -24.44 -14.09
C GLY A 153 19.36 -23.51 -14.26
N ARG A 154 18.48 -23.39 -13.24
CA ARG A 154 17.36 -22.43 -13.23
C ARG A 154 17.70 -21.08 -12.62
N ASP A 155 18.91 -20.92 -12.12
CA ASP A 155 19.42 -19.65 -11.60
C ASP A 155 19.55 -18.63 -12.74
N ILE A 156 18.82 -17.53 -12.60
CA ILE A 156 19.01 -16.35 -13.43
C ILE A 156 20.20 -15.57 -12.88
N HIS A 157 21.39 -16.11 -13.13
CA HIS A 157 22.62 -15.40 -12.87
C HIS A 157 22.85 -14.34 -13.95
N ARG A 158 23.39 -13.19 -13.54
CA ARG A 158 23.86 -12.05 -14.34
C ARG A 158 24.20 -12.45 -15.78
N GLU A 159 23.24 -12.34 -16.68
CA GLU A 159 23.51 -12.69 -18.06
C GLU A 159 24.18 -11.49 -18.72
N THR A 160 25.45 -11.68 -19.07
CA THR A 160 26.26 -10.97 -20.06
C THR A 160 25.60 -10.98 -21.45
N VAL A 161 24.31 -10.61 -21.55
CA VAL A 161 23.55 -10.59 -22.82
C VAL A 161 24.13 -9.53 -23.77
N LEU A 162 24.77 -8.50 -23.24
CA LEU A 162 25.34 -7.41 -24.04
C LEU A 162 26.79 -7.66 -24.50
N LYS A 163 27.59 -8.49 -23.82
CA LYS A 163 29.02 -8.65 -24.20
C LYS A 163 29.31 -9.75 -25.22
N ARG A 164 28.37 -10.68 -25.47
CA ARG A 164 28.64 -11.83 -26.36
C ARG A 164 28.01 -11.76 -27.75
N LYS A 165 27.17 -10.75 -28.02
CA LYS A 165 26.44 -10.62 -29.30
C LYS A 165 27.02 -9.64 -30.33
N GLU A 166 28.10 -8.93 -30.03
CA GLU A 166 28.81 -8.16 -31.07
C GLU A 166 29.77 -9.03 -31.90
N GLY A 167 30.13 -10.22 -31.42
CA GLY A 167 31.18 -11.03 -32.05
C GLY A 167 30.71 -11.99 -33.15
N LYS A 168 29.77 -12.90 -32.88
CA LYS A 168 29.48 -14.02 -33.80
C LYS A 168 28.03 -14.51 -33.66
N LYS A 169 27.38 -14.76 -34.81
CA LYS A 169 26.01 -15.30 -35.05
C LYS A 169 24.84 -14.29 -34.99
N LYS A 170 24.72 -13.49 -36.05
CA LYS A 170 23.41 -13.29 -36.71
C LYS A 170 22.95 -14.65 -37.30
N LYS A 171 22.20 -15.46 -36.56
CA LYS A 171 21.25 -16.45 -37.13
C LYS A 171 20.40 -17.09 -36.04
N LYS A 172 19.07 -16.95 -36.22
CA LYS A 172 17.94 -17.48 -35.43
C LYS A 172 17.82 -16.96 -33.98
N LEU A 173 17.31 -15.74 -33.85
CA LEU A 173 16.53 -15.30 -32.68
C LEU A 173 15.05 -15.44 -33.07
N SER A 174 14.23 -15.99 -32.16
CA SER A 174 12.81 -16.30 -32.37
C SER A 174 12.05 -15.20 -33.14
N LYS A 175 11.21 -15.61 -34.09
CA LYS A 175 10.37 -14.73 -34.94
C LYS A 175 9.19 -14.10 -34.19
N ASP A 176 9.07 -14.34 -32.89
CA ASP A 176 7.97 -13.80 -32.10
C ASP A 176 8.34 -12.39 -31.57
N GLY A 177 7.82 -11.35 -32.24
CA GLY A 177 8.05 -9.96 -31.87
C GLY A 177 7.57 -9.62 -30.46
N ARG A 178 6.63 -10.39 -29.90
CA ARG A 178 6.08 -10.22 -28.54
C ARG A 178 7.10 -10.46 -27.44
N ALA A 179 7.85 -11.55 -27.52
CA ALA A 179 8.86 -11.88 -26.51
C ALA A 179 10.01 -10.86 -26.50
N ARG A 180 10.33 -10.28 -27.66
CA ARG A 180 11.30 -9.16 -27.78
C ARG A 180 10.77 -7.88 -27.15
N ALA A 181 9.49 -7.57 -27.33
CA ALA A 181 8.86 -6.42 -26.70
C ALA A 181 8.85 -6.60 -25.17
N ILE A 182 8.22 -7.63 -24.63
CA ILE A 182 8.08 -7.84 -23.17
C ILE A 182 9.43 -7.80 -22.42
N LEU A 183 10.49 -8.40 -22.98
CA LEU A 183 11.82 -8.41 -22.36
C LEU A 183 12.53 -7.05 -22.37
N VAL A 184 12.37 -6.29 -23.45
CA VAL A 184 12.94 -4.93 -23.58
C VAL A 184 12.14 -3.92 -22.75
N LEU A 185 10.88 -4.24 -22.46
CA LEU A 185 9.87 -3.34 -21.91
C LEU A 185 9.66 -3.46 -20.40
N MET A 186 9.87 -4.63 -19.80
CA MET A 186 9.83 -4.79 -18.33
C MET A 186 11.11 -4.33 -17.62
N MET A 187 12.18 -4.06 -18.38
CA MET A 187 13.41 -3.45 -17.89
C MET A 187 13.34 -1.92 -18.11
N PRO A 188 12.91 -1.12 -17.11
CA PRO A 188 12.89 0.32 -17.28
C PRO A 188 14.32 0.83 -17.48
N PRO A 189 14.57 1.84 -18.32
CA PRO A 189 15.88 2.50 -18.41
C PRO A 189 16.17 3.43 -17.22
N PHE A 190 15.22 3.54 -16.27
CA PHE A 190 15.35 4.31 -15.04
C PHE A 190 16.20 3.67 -13.94
N VAL A 191 16.56 2.41 -14.08
CA VAL A 191 17.66 1.86 -13.28
C VAL A 191 18.81 1.75 -14.25
N PRO A 192 19.89 2.53 -14.06
CA PRO A 192 21.10 2.30 -14.80
C PRO A 192 21.34 0.79 -14.77
N GLN A 193 21.75 0.21 -15.90
CA GLN A 193 22.38 -1.13 -15.88
C GLN A 193 23.71 -1.12 -15.09
N ILE A 194 23.88 -0.19 -14.14
CA ILE A 194 24.56 -0.40 -12.87
C ILE A 194 23.96 -1.67 -12.28
N LEU A 195 24.54 -2.80 -12.67
CA LEU A 195 25.45 -3.49 -11.78
C LEU A 195 25.09 -3.41 -10.30
N MET A 196 23.84 -3.68 -9.93
CA MET A 196 23.52 -3.99 -8.55
C MET A 196 24.11 -5.37 -8.29
N ASN A 197 25.39 -5.37 -7.94
CA ASN A 197 26.17 -6.54 -7.59
C ASN A 197 25.65 -7.22 -6.32
N SER A 198 24.79 -6.53 -5.57
CA SER A 198 24.29 -6.97 -4.27
C SER A 198 22.82 -6.65 -4.14
N VAL A 199 22.03 -7.69 -3.90
CA VAL A 199 20.63 -7.54 -3.50
C VAL A 199 20.60 -7.25 -2.02
N VAL A 200 20.09 -6.08 -1.65
CA VAL A 200 19.97 -5.70 -0.24
C VAL A 200 18.51 -5.83 0.15
N TRP A 201 18.27 -6.58 1.22
CA TRP A 201 16.93 -6.77 1.76
C TRP A 201 16.31 -5.43 2.18
N GLY A 202 15.05 -5.20 1.83
CA GLY A 202 14.34 -3.95 2.12
C GLY A 202 14.77 -2.73 1.29
N LYS A 203 15.54 -2.93 0.20
CA LYS A 203 15.90 -1.87 -0.76
C LYS A 203 15.23 -2.08 -2.11
N PHE A 204 15.18 -1.02 -2.92
CA PHE A 204 14.63 -1.03 -4.28
C PHE A 204 15.27 -2.08 -5.20
N SER A 205 16.53 -2.46 -4.95
CA SER A 205 17.21 -3.55 -5.66
C SER A 205 16.41 -4.85 -5.71
N MET A 206 15.59 -5.10 -4.69
CA MET A 206 14.75 -6.31 -4.61
C MET A 206 13.61 -6.28 -5.63
N VAL A 207 13.00 -5.10 -5.83
CA VAL A 207 11.93 -4.88 -6.83
C VAL A 207 12.47 -5.07 -8.24
N ASP A 208 13.69 -4.60 -8.52
CA ASP A 208 14.31 -4.76 -9.84
C ASP A 208 14.51 -6.22 -10.22
N ILE A 209 14.79 -7.07 -9.24
CA ILE A 209 14.97 -8.51 -9.45
C ILE A 209 13.65 -9.19 -9.69
N GLU A 210 12.63 -8.88 -8.88
CA GLU A 210 11.27 -9.40 -9.08
C GLU A 210 10.79 -9.10 -10.50
N ARG A 211 11.00 -7.85 -10.97
CA ARG A 211 10.70 -7.46 -12.36
C ARG A 211 11.46 -8.29 -13.39
N ARG A 212 12.74 -8.57 -13.17
CA ARG A 212 13.57 -9.39 -14.08
C ARG A 212 13.14 -10.86 -14.09
N LEU A 213 12.82 -11.40 -12.92
CA LEU A 213 12.38 -12.77 -12.71
C LEU A 213 11.04 -12.98 -13.45
N LEU A 214 10.11 -12.05 -13.26
CA LEU A 214 8.83 -12.01 -13.95
C LEU A 214 8.98 -11.84 -15.48
N ALA A 215 9.84 -10.90 -15.92
CA ALA A 215 10.11 -10.68 -17.34
C ALA A 215 10.69 -11.94 -18.01
N ARG A 216 11.55 -12.68 -17.31
CA ARG A 216 12.09 -13.95 -17.81
C ARG A 216 11.01 -15.01 -17.91
N SER A 217 10.12 -15.11 -16.92
CA SER A 217 9.06 -16.11 -16.93
C SER A 217 8.01 -15.87 -18.02
N LEU A 218 7.79 -14.61 -18.40
CA LEU A 218 6.88 -14.20 -19.48
C LEU A 218 7.41 -14.52 -20.89
N LEU A 219 8.70 -14.89 -21.03
CA LEU A 219 9.23 -15.33 -22.32
C LEU A 219 8.68 -16.69 -22.78
N ASP A 220 8.22 -17.50 -21.83
CA ASP A 220 7.61 -18.78 -22.10
C ASP A 220 6.08 -18.60 -22.18
N PRO A 221 5.48 -18.75 -23.39
CA PRO A 221 4.06 -18.50 -23.61
C PRO A 221 3.15 -19.51 -22.93
N ASP A 222 3.69 -20.63 -22.43
CA ASP A 222 2.91 -21.62 -21.69
C ASP A 222 2.64 -21.20 -20.25
N ASN A 223 3.45 -20.32 -19.67
CA ASN A 223 3.27 -19.87 -18.29
C ASN A 223 2.06 -18.93 -18.22
N GLN A 224 1.01 -19.33 -17.50
CA GLN A 224 -0.23 -18.55 -17.35
C GLN A 224 -0.42 -17.96 -15.96
N GLN A 225 0.23 -18.54 -14.96
CA GLN A 225 0.11 -18.18 -13.56
C GLN A 225 1.50 -17.97 -12.97
N PHE A 226 1.68 -16.95 -12.12
CA PHE A 226 2.96 -16.61 -11.51
C PHE A 226 2.85 -16.61 -9.98
N VAL A 227 3.74 -17.35 -9.33
CA VAL A 227 3.83 -17.43 -7.87
C VAL A 227 5.21 -16.94 -7.44
N LEU A 228 5.29 -15.86 -6.68
CA LEU A 228 6.55 -15.40 -6.09
C LEU A 228 6.73 -16.00 -4.70
N LEU A 229 7.88 -16.62 -4.44
CA LEU A 229 8.20 -17.34 -3.21
C LEU A 229 9.56 -16.90 -2.67
N SER A 230 9.69 -16.87 -1.35
CA SER A 230 10.98 -16.74 -0.66
C SER A 230 11.57 -18.11 -0.34
N ASP A 231 12.81 -18.12 0.17
CA ASP A 231 13.50 -19.30 0.67
C ASP A 231 12.80 -19.99 1.85
N SER A 232 12.04 -19.23 2.63
CA SER A 232 11.28 -19.73 3.77
C SER A 232 9.91 -20.32 3.42
N CYS A 233 9.46 -20.19 2.17
CA CYS A 233 8.14 -20.69 1.75
C CYS A 233 8.14 -22.22 1.59
N VAL A 234 7.04 -22.85 2.03
CA VAL A 234 6.81 -24.29 1.90
C VAL A 234 5.39 -24.57 1.41
N PRO A 235 5.18 -25.57 0.53
CA PRO A 235 3.85 -25.93 0.09
C PRO A 235 3.09 -26.68 1.19
N LEU A 236 1.82 -26.31 1.41
CA LEU A 236 0.94 -26.96 2.41
C LEU A 236 -0.01 -28.00 1.81
N HIS A 237 -0.19 -27.96 0.49
CA HIS A 237 -1.01 -28.90 -0.27
C HIS A 237 -0.18 -29.56 -1.37
N ASN A 238 -0.69 -30.65 -1.93
CA ASN A 238 -0.04 -31.31 -3.07
C ASN A 238 -0.12 -30.46 -4.34
N PHE A 239 0.69 -30.80 -5.33
CA PHE A 239 0.78 -30.03 -6.57
C PHE A 239 -0.55 -30.01 -7.33
N ASP A 240 -1.25 -31.14 -7.44
CA ASP A 240 -2.53 -31.21 -8.15
C ASP A 240 -3.58 -30.26 -7.59
N TYR A 241 -3.69 -30.18 -6.27
CA TYR A 241 -4.61 -29.26 -5.61
C TYR A 241 -4.24 -27.81 -5.93
N VAL A 242 -2.97 -27.44 -5.73
CA VAL A 242 -2.49 -26.07 -5.98
C VAL A 242 -2.67 -25.71 -7.44
N TYR A 243 -2.27 -26.60 -8.35
CA TYR A 243 -2.38 -26.38 -9.78
C TYR A 243 -3.83 -26.16 -10.20
N ASN A 244 -4.75 -27.05 -9.83
CA ASN A 244 -6.16 -26.91 -10.19
C ASN A 244 -6.77 -25.66 -9.57
N TYR A 245 -6.46 -25.35 -8.31
CA TYR A 245 -6.97 -24.16 -7.64
C TYR A 245 -6.53 -22.87 -8.34
N LEU A 246 -5.24 -22.75 -8.66
CA LEU A 246 -4.67 -21.57 -9.30
C LEU A 246 -5.08 -21.47 -10.77
N MET A 247 -5.14 -22.57 -11.51
CA MET A 247 -5.57 -22.55 -12.90
C MET A 247 -7.05 -22.21 -13.08
N LEU A 248 -7.91 -22.53 -12.11
CA LEU A 248 -9.34 -22.25 -12.16
C LEU A 248 -9.72 -20.87 -11.61
N THR A 249 -8.87 -20.25 -10.79
CA THR A 249 -9.16 -18.93 -10.21
C THR A 249 -8.92 -17.82 -11.23
N ASN A 250 -9.80 -16.82 -11.21
CA ASN A 250 -9.69 -15.60 -12.00
C ASN A 250 -9.27 -14.37 -11.17
N VAL A 251 -8.91 -14.57 -9.89
CA VAL A 251 -8.48 -13.49 -8.99
C VAL A 251 -6.99 -13.55 -8.70
N SER A 252 -6.44 -12.38 -8.38
CA SER A 252 -5.09 -12.23 -7.82
C SER A 252 -5.12 -12.46 -6.31
N PHE A 253 -4.00 -12.93 -5.76
CA PHE A 253 -3.80 -12.94 -4.31
C PHE A 253 -2.62 -12.04 -3.99
N ILE A 254 -2.95 -10.82 -3.58
CA ILE A 254 -1.99 -9.79 -3.17
C ILE A 254 -2.50 -9.21 -1.85
N ASP A 255 -1.65 -9.23 -0.82
CA ASP A 255 -1.97 -8.55 0.42
C ASP A 255 -1.88 -7.04 0.22
N CYS A 256 -2.93 -6.31 0.62
CA CYS A 256 -3.08 -4.89 0.33
C CYS A 256 -3.92 -4.22 1.41
N PHE A 257 -3.31 -3.34 2.19
CA PHE A 257 -3.97 -2.65 3.30
C PHE A 257 -3.44 -1.23 3.49
N VAL A 258 -4.22 -0.41 4.21
CA VAL A 258 -3.80 0.94 4.60
C VAL A 258 -3.08 0.85 5.95
N ASP A 259 -1.84 1.32 5.99
CA ASP A 259 -1.06 1.44 7.22
C ASP A 259 -0.83 2.92 7.50
N LEU A 260 -1.50 3.47 8.52
CA LEU A 260 -1.37 4.88 8.88
C LEU A 260 -0.06 5.23 9.59
N GLY A 261 0.77 4.22 9.92
CA GLY A 261 2.02 4.38 10.63
C GLY A 261 3.14 5.03 9.79
N PRO A 262 4.30 5.33 10.42
CA PRO A 262 5.46 5.93 9.76
C PRO A 262 6.10 5.03 8.71
N HIS A 263 5.74 3.74 8.67
CA HIS A 263 6.24 2.77 7.69
C HIS A 263 5.23 2.47 6.57
N GLY A 264 3.99 2.96 6.68
CA GLY A 264 2.98 2.91 5.64
C GLY A 264 2.82 4.27 4.96
N THR A 265 1.68 4.93 5.17
CA THR A 265 1.33 6.25 4.60
C THR A 265 2.39 7.31 4.93
N GLY A 266 3.10 7.21 6.05
CA GLY A 266 4.21 8.11 6.38
C GLY A 266 5.40 8.06 5.40
N ARG A 267 5.51 7.01 4.56
CA ARG A 267 6.52 6.89 3.50
C ARG A 267 6.07 7.42 2.15
N TYR A 268 4.81 7.83 2.01
CA TYR A 268 4.32 8.43 0.78
C TYR A 268 5.03 9.76 0.52
N SER A 269 5.39 10.01 -0.74
CA SER A 269 5.97 11.28 -1.18
C SER A 269 5.08 11.86 -2.27
N GLU A 270 4.81 13.17 -2.22
CA GLU A 270 4.03 13.86 -3.25
C GLU A 270 4.66 13.75 -4.64
N ARG A 271 5.98 13.51 -4.74
CA ARG A 271 6.69 13.25 -6.00
C ARG A 271 6.23 11.97 -6.71
N MET A 272 5.51 11.08 -6.02
CA MET A 272 4.92 9.87 -6.62
C MET A 272 3.70 10.19 -7.49
N MET A 273 3.09 11.36 -7.35
CA MET A 273 2.08 11.83 -8.30
C MET A 273 2.70 12.11 -9.68
N PRO A 274 1.96 11.95 -10.79
CA PRO A 274 0.60 11.42 -10.85
C PRO A 274 0.53 9.88 -10.82
N GLU A 275 1.66 9.18 -10.88
CA GLU A 275 1.72 7.71 -11.02
C GLU A 275 0.98 6.96 -9.90
N VAL A 276 1.18 7.41 -8.67
CA VAL A 276 0.56 6.81 -7.49
C VAL A 276 -0.12 7.90 -6.71
N GLU A 277 -1.44 7.92 -6.79
CA GLU A 277 -2.25 8.79 -5.94
C GLU A 277 -2.11 8.41 -4.46
N LYS A 278 -2.16 9.41 -3.59
CA LYS A 278 -2.11 9.19 -2.13
C LYS A 278 -3.18 8.21 -1.66
N ASN A 279 -4.38 8.30 -2.24
CA ASN A 279 -5.51 7.44 -1.90
C ASN A 279 -5.37 6.03 -2.49
N ALA A 280 -4.50 5.83 -3.48
CA ALA A 280 -4.17 4.53 -4.07
C ALA A 280 -2.93 3.89 -3.41
N PHE A 281 -2.11 4.65 -2.67
CA PHE A 281 -0.95 4.13 -1.96
C PHE A 281 -1.38 3.13 -0.87
N ARG A 282 -0.84 1.92 -0.94
CA ARG A 282 -1.16 0.81 -0.03
C ARG A 282 0.12 0.09 0.37
N LYS A 283 0.07 -0.56 1.54
CA LYS A 283 1.11 -1.47 2.01
C LYS A 283 0.66 -2.90 1.73
N GLY A 284 1.60 -3.81 1.53
CA GLY A 284 1.32 -5.22 1.26
C GLY A 284 2.48 -6.12 1.63
N SER A 285 2.25 -7.43 1.44
CA SER A 285 3.27 -8.46 1.52
C SER A 285 4.12 -8.49 0.25
N GLN A 286 5.37 -8.95 0.40
CA GLN A 286 6.25 -9.21 -0.74
C GLN A 286 5.88 -10.51 -1.48
N VAL A 287 5.22 -11.45 -0.81
CA VAL A 287 4.78 -12.71 -1.40
C VAL A 287 3.43 -12.51 -2.06
N TYR A 288 3.30 -12.94 -3.32
CA TYR A 288 2.08 -12.75 -4.10
C TYR A 288 1.87 -13.84 -5.15
N TYR A 289 0.63 -13.88 -5.66
CA TYR A 289 0.22 -14.67 -6.81
C TYR A 289 -0.52 -13.81 -7.84
N LEU A 290 -0.15 -13.98 -9.12
CA LEU A 290 -0.69 -13.21 -10.23
C LEU A 290 -1.02 -14.12 -11.44
N PRO A 291 -2.28 -14.12 -11.91
CA PRO A 291 -2.62 -14.52 -13.27
C PRO A 291 -2.14 -13.56 -14.36
N ILE A 292 -1.83 -14.12 -15.56
CA ILE A 292 -1.65 -13.34 -16.79
C ILE A 292 -2.74 -12.27 -16.98
N PRO A 293 -4.05 -12.56 -16.83
CA PRO A 293 -5.09 -11.56 -17.05
C PRO A 293 -5.04 -10.32 -16.13
N ILE A 294 -4.21 -10.27 -15.07
CA ILE A 294 -3.98 -9.03 -14.31
C ILE A 294 -3.12 -8.05 -15.08
N PHE A 295 -2.22 -8.56 -15.92
CA PHE A 295 -1.60 -7.74 -16.93
C PHE A 295 -2.60 -7.47 -18.07
N GLN A 296 -3.91 -7.39 -17.81
CA GLN A 296 -4.96 -7.04 -18.76
C GLN A 296 -6.14 -6.28 -18.13
N PHE A 297 -6.01 -4.95 -18.01
CA PHE A 297 -7.09 -4.02 -17.65
C PHE A 297 -7.10 -2.79 -18.56
#